data_AF-C1LGW4-F1
#
_entry.id   AF-C1LGW4-F1
#
_cell.length_a   1.000
_cell.length_b   1.000
_cell.length_c   1.000
_cell.angle_alpha   90.00
_cell.angle_beta   90.00
_cell.angle_gamma   90.00
#
_symmetry.space_group_name_H-M   'P 1'
#
loop_
_entity.id
_entity.type
_entity.pdbx_description
1 polymer ?
#
loop_
_entity_poly.entity_id
_entity_poly.type
_entity_poly.pdbx_seq_one_letter_code
_entity_poly.pdbx_strand_id
1 'polypeptide(L)'
;MQEDDERSFLVIVIRDLLGLCEQKRGKDNKAIVASNIMYVVGQYPRFLRAHWRFLKTVITKLFEFMHETHEGVQDMACDTFIKIAQKCRRQLVTIQYGEAVEFIEEILKEIDIIINDLQPQQVHTFYEAVGVIISAQVDSAVEARQIERLFRLPNQIWDGILVQAACNIDLLRDFEVVQQLCNLLKTNHSACKSLGNSYLVQLGRIYLDMLNVYKIMSQNIGQAVATNGEQVTKQPLIRSMRSVKKAILNLLSCWIKRTTDPVFVAENIVPPLLDAVADDYQKNLPAAREAEVLSLMATLVNRLEDHILPALPRVLDAVFQSTLEMIDKDLEEFPEHRTNFFTLLQAVNAHCFSALLSLTPDKFKLILDSVIWAIKHTMRQVSETGLNILHTMLVNMSSANSEKRQVFFKTFFMDILQHMFAVITDRSQTGNLTLQSSLLAYMFKIVENDIITVPLGDAPESTTVQSSKVNVQYVHQSLSQLLKQVFPHLQDTQIRVFIDGLFSFDQDVAAFREHVRDFLVQIREVAGEDLSDLYLEEREAEIAQAQAAKLRRQACVPGILGPHEVDMCD
;
A
#
# COMPACT_ATOMS: atom_id res chain seq x y z
N MET A 1 27.75 -13.39 22.50
CA MET A 1 28.67 -12.63 23.39
C MET A 1 27.92 -12.30 24.67
N GLN A 2 28.50 -12.56 25.85
CA GLN A 2 27.90 -12.14 27.12
C GLN A 2 27.92 -10.61 27.21
N GLU A 3 26.97 -10.02 27.94
CA GLU A 3 26.79 -8.55 27.99
C GLU A 3 28.01 -7.80 28.54
N ASP A 4 28.72 -8.41 29.49
CA ASP A 4 29.92 -7.82 30.09
C ASP A 4 31.13 -7.80 29.15
N ASP A 5 31.27 -8.84 28.30
CA ASP A 5 32.31 -8.90 27.26
C ASP A 5 32.03 -7.86 26.17
N GLU A 6 30.77 -7.75 25.75
CA GLU A 6 30.32 -6.76 24.76
C GLU A 6 30.60 -5.34 25.23
N ARG A 7 30.24 -5.05 26.49
CA ARG A 7 30.48 -3.75 27.11
C ARG A 7 31.97 -3.40 27.11
N SER A 8 32.81 -4.31 27.59
CA SER A 8 34.26 -4.08 27.70
C SER A 8 34.88 -3.82 26.33
N PHE A 9 34.47 -4.60 25.33
CA PHE A 9 34.90 -4.44 23.94
C PHE A 9 34.45 -3.10 23.35
N LEU A 10 33.17 -2.74 23.43
CA LEU A 10 32.63 -1.53 22.83
C LEU A 10 33.19 -0.25 23.44
N VAL A 11 33.43 -0.23 24.75
CA VAL A 11 34.06 0.93 25.42
C VAL A 11 35.47 1.16 24.86
N ILE A 12 36.26 0.10 24.64
CA ILE A 12 37.59 0.22 24.04
C ILE A 12 37.49 0.69 22.60
N VAL A 13 36.67 0.01 21.78
CA VAL A 13 36.53 0.32 20.35
C VAL A 13 36.09 1.76 20.13
N ILE A 14 35.03 2.22 20.80
CA ILE A 14 34.51 3.56 20.55
C ILE A 14 35.47 4.63 21.06
N ARG A 15 36.11 4.43 22.22
CA ARG A 15 37.13 5.35 22.73
C ARG A 15 38.31 5.46 21.76
N ASP A 16 38.79 4.34 21.26
CA ASP A 16 39.95 4.31 20.36
C ASP A 16 39.58 4.91 18.98
N LEU A 17 38.36 4.69 18.49
CA LEU A 17 37.84 5.33 17.27
C LEU A 17 37.67 6.85 17.44
N LEU A 18 37.14 7.32 18.58
CA LEU A 18 37.05 8.75 18.88
C LEU A 18 38.45 9.38 18.94
N GLY A 19 39.40 8.73 19.63
CA GLY A 19 40.79 9.18 19.65
C GLY A 19 41.45 9.18 18.26
N LEU A 20 41.15 8.19 17.42
CA LEU A 20 41.61 8.15 16.04
C LEU A 20 41.03 9.30 15.21
N CYS A 21 39.75 9.65 15.44
CA CYS A 21 39.09 10.78 14.78
C CYS A 21 39.74 12.12 15.12
N GLU A 22 40.22 12.28 16.36
CA GLU A 22 40.97 13.47 16.79
C GLU A 22 42.39 13.51 16.20
N GLN A 23 43.07 12.37 16.10
CA GLN A 23 44.45 12.27 15.60
C GLN A 23 44.56 12.44 14.07
N LYS A 24 43.57 11.96 13.32
CA LYS A 24 43.61 11.99 11.85
C LYS A 24 43.42 13.42 11.33
N ARG A 25 44.30 13.81 10.40
CA ARG A 25 44.25 15.09 9.69
C ARG A 25 43.58 14.94 8.33
N GLY A 26 42.93 16.00 7.87
CA GLY A 26 42.17 16.02 6.61
C GLY A 26 40.71 15.64 6.80
N LYS A 27 39.81 16.31 6.06
CA LYS A 27 38.36 16.11 6.16
C LYS A 27 37.96 14.68 5.77
N ASP A 28 38.51 14.16 4.69
CA ASP A 28 38.19 12.82 4.18
C ASP A 28 38.53 11.72 5.19
N ASN A 29 39.71 11.80 5.82
CA ASN A 29 40.11 10.85 6.85
C ASN A 29 39.21 10.92 8.08
N LYS A 30 38.77 12.12 8.47
CA LYS A 30 37.83 12.29 9.59
C LYS A 30 36.45 11.76 9.24
N ALA A 31 35.96 12.00 8.02
CA ALA A 31 34.69 11.49 7.53
C ALA A 31 34.65 9.95 7.53
N ILE A 32 35.75 9.29 7.11
CA ILE A 32 35.87 7.82 7.17
C ILE A 32 35.79 7.32 8.61
N VAL A 33 36.51 7.94 9.54
CA VAL A 33 36.49 7.51 10.95
C VAL A 33 35.12 7.78 11.58
N ALA A 34 34.49 8.92 11.29
CA ALA A 34 33.14 9.24 11.74
C ALA A 34 32.12 8.24 11.20
N SER A 35 32.20 7.86 9.92
CA SER A 35 31.38 6.81 9.31
C SER A 35 31.50 5.48 10.05
N ASN A 36 32.74 5.06 10.37
CA ASN A 36 32.98 3.84 11.13
C ASN A 36 32.39 3.91 12.55
N ILE A 37 32.51 5.05 13.24
CA ILE A 37 31.90 5.27 14.55
C ILE A 37 30.38 5.15 14.45
N MET A 38 29.77 5.87 13.50
CA MET A 38 28.31 5.88 13.26
C MET A 38 27.78 4.48 12.95
N TYR A 39 28.50 3.73 12.11
CA TYR A 39 28.16 2.34 11.80
C TYR A 39 28.21 1.47 13.07
N VAL A 40 29.32 1.49 13.80
CA VAL A 40 29.48 0.69 15.03
C VAL A 40 28.35 1.02 16.02
N VAL A 41 28.15 2.29 16.39
CA VAL A 41 27.12 2.64 17.38
C VAL A 41 25.70 2.25 16.94
N GLY A 42 25.38 2.35 15.65
CA GLY A 42 24.10 1.92 15.11
C GLY A 42 23.85 0.41 15.26
N GLN A 43 24.90 -0.42 15.23
CA GLN A 43 24.80 -1.88 15.36
C GLN A 43 24.72 -2.38 16.82
N TYR A 44 24.87 -1.52 17.83
CA TYR A 44 24.86 -1.94 19.23
C TYR A 44 23.79 -1.24 20.09
N PRO A 45 22.49 -1.31 19.70
CA PRO A 45 21.42 -0.68 20.47
C PRO A 45 21.25 -1.26 21.87
N ARG A 46 21.62 -2.53 22.10
CA ARG A 46 21.59 -3.13 23.46
C ARG A 46 22.52 -2.40 24.42
N PHE A 47 23.76 -2.16 23.99
CA PHE A 47 24.75 -1.40 24.75
C PHE A 47 24.26 0.04 25.01
N LEU A 48 23.76 0.72 23.97
CA LEU A 48 23.28 2.10 24.09
C LEU A 48 22.12 2.22 25.11
N ARG A 49 21.19 1.26 25.14
CA ARG A 49 20.09 1.23 26.11
C ARG A 49 20.54 1.10 27.56
N ALA A 50 21.65 0.40 27.81
CA ALA A 50 22.20 0.18 29.14
C ALA A 50 23.11 1.34 29.63
N HIS A 51 23.58 2.18 28.72
CA HIS A 51 24.59 3.20 29.01
C HIS A 51 24.15 4.60 28.58
N TRP A 52 23.26 5.22 29.38
CA TRP A 52 22.66 6.52 29.09
C TRP A 52 23.66 7.62 28.69
N ARG A 53 24.71 7.85 29.49
CA ARG A 53 25.70 8.89 29.19
C ARG A 53 26.31 8.71 27.80
N PHE A 54 26.53 7.46 27.42
CA PHE A 54 27.08 7.10 26.12
C PHE A 54 26.08 7.37 25.00
N LEU A 55 24.82 6.97 25.18
CA LEU A 55 23.72 7.26 24.25
C LEU A 55 23.56 8.77 24.03
N LYS A 56 23.52 9.58 25.10
CA LYS A 56 23.43 11.05 25.01
C LYS A 56 24.62 11.62 24.23
N THR A 57 25.86 11.23 24.57
CA THR A 57 27.05 11.69 23.85
C THR A 57 27.04 11.31 22.36
N VAL A 58 26.64 10.08 22.03
CA VAL A 58 26.55 9.64 20.63
C VAL A 58 25.54 10.48 19.87
N ILE A 59 24.33 10.70 20.41
CA ILE A 59 23.31 11.51 19.73
C ILE A 59 23.79 12.96 19.54
N THR A 60 24.39 13.57 20.56
CA THR A 60 24.96 14.92 20.42
C THR A 60 26.05 14.98 19.34
N LYS A 61 26.89 13.95 19.22
CA LYS A 61 27.86 13.85 18.12
C LYS A 61 27.22 13.66 16.75
N LEU A 62 26.11 12.94 16.64
CA LEU A 62 25.35 12.87 15.40
C LEU A 62 24.82 14.25 14.99
N PHE A 63 24.35 15.07 15.94
CA PHE A 63 23.94 16.44 15.65
C PHE A 63 25.11 17.31 15.20
N GLU A 64 26.31 17.16 15.78
CA GLU A 64 27.51 17.83 15.24
C GLU A 64 27.81 17.39 13.79
N PHE A 65 27.68 16.10 13.48
CA PHE A 65 27.90 15.58 12.13
C PHE A 65 26.83 16.01 11.12
N MET A 66 25.63 16.38 11.57
CA MET A 66 24.60 17.01 10.72
C MET A 66 25.04 18.40 10.19
N HIS A 67 26.05 19.02 10.78
CA HIS A 67 26.66 20.27 10.32
C HIS A 67 27.93 20.07 9.48
N GLU A 68 28.38 18.83 9.27
CA GLU A 68 29.59 18.59 8.49
C GLU A 68 29.31 18.69 6.98
N THR A 69 30.13 19.47 6.27
CA THR A 69 29.95 19.74 4.84
C THR A 69 30.49 18.63 3.93
N HIS A 70 31.07 17.56 4.50
CA HIS A 70 31.62 16.46 3.72
C HIS A 70 30.49 15.59 3.18
N GLU A 71 30.58 15.26 1.89
CA GLU A 71 29.58 14.46 1.18
C GLU A 71 29.25 13.16 1.93
N GLY A 72 27.96 12.86 2.07
CA GLY A 72 27.43 11.66 2.72
C GLY A 72 27.46 11.64 4.25
N VAL A 73 28.19 12.53 4.93
CA VAL A 73 28.29 12.51 6.40
C VAL A 73 26.95 12.88 7.05
N GLN A 74 26.26 13.90 6.52
CA GLN A 74 24.94 14.31 7.00
C GLN A 74 23.88 13.19 6.83
N ASP A 75 23.90 12.50 5.68
CA ASP A 75 22.99 11.38 5.42
C ASP A 75 23.22 10.24 6.41
N MET A 76 24.49 9.85 6.60
CA MET A 76 24.86 8.83 7.59
C MET A 76 24.47 9.23 9.02
N ALA A 77 24.59 10.51 9.38
CA ALA A 77 24.20 11.00 10.69
C ALA A 77 22.68 10.89 10.91
N CYS A 78 21.87 11.29 9.93
CA CYS A 78 20.42 11.17 9.97
C CYS A 78 19.95 9.71 10.00
N ASP A 79 20.54 8.85 9.16
CA ASP A 79 20.24 7.42 9.11
C ASP A 79 20.61 6.70 10.41
N THR A 80 21.74 7.07 11.00
CA THR A 80 22.16 6.52 12.30
C THR A 80 21.25 7.02 13.41
N PHE A 81 20.85 8.29 13.37
CA PHE A 81 19.95 8.87 14.37
C PHE A 81 18.58 8.18 14.36
N ILE A 82 17.96 7.97 13.19
CA ILE A 82 16.66 7.27 13.12
C ILE A 82 16.76 5.81 13.59
N LYS A 83 17.86 5.11 13.27
CA LYS A 83 18.12 3.75 13.76
C LYS A 83 18.23 3.69 15.28
N ILE A 84 18.93 4.65 15.88
CA ILE A 84 19.03 4.78 17.33
C ILE A 84 17.67 5.13 17.94
N ALA A 85 16.93 6.08 17.36
CA ALA A 85 15.60 6.46 17.81
C ALA A 85 14.65 5.25 17.84
N GLN A 86 14.60 4.46 16.77
CA GLN A 86 13.78 3.24 16.67
C GLN A 86 14.07 2.24 17.80
N LYS A 87 15.35 2.02 18.13
CA LYS A 87 15.76 1.01 19.11
C LYS A 87 15.86 1.53 20.55
N CYS A 88 16.04 2.84 20.75
CA CYS A 88 16.32 3.48 22.05
C CYS A 88 15.29 4.56 22.45
N ARG A 89 14.16 4.70 21.74
CA ARG A 89 13.11 5.71 22.00
C ARG A 89 12.70 5.85 23.47
N ARG A 90 12.54 4.73 24.20
CA ARG A 90 12.12 4.74 25.62
C ARG A 90 13.12 5.46 26.53
N GLN A 91 14.41 5.34 26.26
CA GLN A 91 15.45 6.02 27.02
C GLN A 91 15.39 7.54 26.84
N LEU A 92 14.88 8.01 25.69
CA LEU A 92 14.89 9.42 25.29
C LEU A 92 13.68 10.20 25.83
N VAL A 93 12.58 9.51 26.15
CA VAL A 93 11.35 10.05 26.78
C VAL A 93 11.26 9.77 28.27
N THR A 94 12.31 9.24 28.89
CA THR A 94 12.35 9.01 30.34
C THR A 94 13.41 9.89 30.96
N ILE A 95 13.16 10.38 32.19
CA ILE A 95 14.16 11.13 32.94
C ILE A 95 15.25 10.15 33.39
N GLN A 96 16.46 10.39 32.92
CA GLN A 96 17.61 9.52 33.16
C GLN A 96 18.39 9.95 34.40
N TYR A 97 19.16 9.03 34.99
CA TYR A 97 19.90 9.31 36.22
C TYR A 97 20.90 10.47 36.05
N GLY A 98 20.70 11.52 36.84
CA GLY A 98 21.53 12.73 36.82
C GLY A 98 21.07 13.81 35.84
N GLU A 99 19.96 13.60 35.13
CA GLU A 99 19.33 14.61 34.26
C GLU A 99 18.13 15.26 34.97
N ALA A 100 17.84 16.51 34.63
CA ALA A 100 16.71 17.26 35.20
C ALA A 100 15.41 17.11 34.38
N VAL A 101 15.52 16.85 33.08
CA VAL A 101 14.41 16.74 32.13
C VAL A 101 14.62 15.56 31.19
N GLU A 102 13.58 15.16 30.47
CA GLU A 102 13.70 14.19 29.38
C GLU A 102 14.55 14.77 28.25
N PHE A 103 15.40 13.95 27.62
CA PHE A 103 16.31 14.44 26.58
C PHE A 103 15.57 14.90 25.31
N ILE A 104 14.39 14.35 25.03
CA ILE A 104 13.52 14.84 23.97
C ILE A 104 13.20 16.34 24.11
N GLU A 105 13.07 16.86 25.34
CA GLU A 105 12.80 18.29 25.57
C GLU A 105 13.98 19.19 25.19
N GLU A 106 15.22 18.68 25.33
CA GLU A 106 16.44 19.34 24.84
C GLU A 106 16.45 19.36 23.31
N ILE A 107 16.19 18.21 22.68
CA ILE A 107 16.13 18.08 21.20
C ILE A 107 15.08 19.04 20.62
N LEU A 108 13.87 19.07 21.18
CA LEU A 108 12.78 19.94 20.71
C LEU A 108 13.09 21.43 20.90
N LYS A 109 13.94 21.80 21.88
CA LYS A 109 14.37 23.18 22.09
C LYS A 109 15.42 23.61 21.08
N GLU A 110 16.31 22.71 20.68
CA GLU A 110 17.46 22.99 19.81
C GLU A 110 17.21 22.62 18.34
N ILE A 111 15.99 22.20 18.00
CA ILE A 111 15.65 21.71 16.65
C ILE A 111 16.07 22.69 15.53
N ASP A 112 15.88 24.00 15.72
CA ASP A 112 16.23 25.02 14.73
C ASP A 112 17.74 25.02 14.43
N ILE A 113 18.55 24.76 15.46
CA ILE A 113 20.01 24.71 15.35
C ILE A 113 20.39 23.41 14.67
N ILE A 114 19.89 22.27 15.15
CA ILE A 114 20.28 20.93 14.68
C ILE A 114 20.04 20.76 13.18
N ILE A 115 18.92 21.27 12.66
CA ILE A 115 18.52 21.02 11.26
C ILE A 115 18.99 22.09 10.27
N ASN A 116 19.65 23.15 10.72
CA ASN A 116 19.89 24.36 9.91
C ASN A 116 20.66 24.11 8.61
N ASP A 117 21.63 23.19 8.64
CA ASP A 117 22.48 22.87 7.47
C ASP A 117 22.00 21.62 6.70
N LEU A 118 20.86 21.05 7.09
CA LEU A 118 20.32 19.82 6.50
C LEU A 118 19.51 20.10 5.24
N GLN A 119 19.63 19.18 4.28
CA GLN A 119 18.80 19.15 3.08
C GLN A 119 17.37 18.68 3.41
N PRO A 120 16.36 19.00 2.57
CA PRO A 120 14.96 18.65 2.86
C PRO A 120 14.72 17.16 3.19
N GLN A 121 15.36 16.24 2.48
CA GLN A 121 15.21 14.79 2.73
C GLN A 121 15.79 14.36 4.09
N GLN A 122 16.89 14.99 4.51
CA GLN A 122 17.51 14.76 5.82
C GLN A 122 16.62 15.33 6.93
N VAL A 123 16.03 16.50 6.72
CA VAL A 123 15.02 17.07 7.62
C VAL A 123 13.82 16.14 7.77
N HIS A 124 13.32 15.55 6.67
CA HIS A 124 12.22 14.57 6.72
C HIS A 124 12.56 13.37 7.60
N THR A 125 13.77 12.82 7.42
CA THR A 125 14.29 11.69 8.20
C THR A 125 14.45 12.05 9.68
N PHE A 126 14.94 13.26 9.98
CA PHE A 126 15.06 13.76 11.34
C PHE A 126 13.69 13.87 12.03
N TYR A 127 12.69 14.44 11.36
CA TYR A 127 11.34 14.54 11.92
C TYR A 127 10.67 13.17 12.09
N GLU A 128 10.92 12.21 11.19
CA GLU A 128 10.48 10.82 11.39
C GLU A 128 11.10 10.25 12.67
N ALA A 129 12.42 10.39 12.85
CA ALA A 129 13.14 9.92 14.03
C ALA A 129 12.62 10.54 15.33
N VAL A 130 12.40 11.85 15.37
CA VAL A 130 11.84 12.52 16.55
C VAL A 130 10.40 12.06 16.82
N GLY A 131 9.59 11.85 15.77
CA GLY A 131 8.26 11.27 15.92
C GLY A 131 8.28 9.83 16.47
N VAL A 132 9.30 9.03 16.15
CA VAL A 132 9.50 7.68 16.74
C VAL A 132 9.82 7.77 18.24
N ILE A 133 10.55 8.81 18.66
CA ILE A 133 10.86 9.06 20.07
C ILE A 133 9.57 9.43 20.80
N ILE A 134 8.84 10.43 20.31
CA ILE A 134 7.62 10.94 20.93
C ILE A 134 6.55 9.85 21.02
N SER A 135 6.42 8.97 20.03
CA SER A 135 5.44 7.85 20.09
C SER A 135 5.74 6.80 21.16
N ALA A 136 6.87 6.89 21.87
CA ALA A 136 7.15 6.08 23.05
C ALA A 136 6.68 6.74 24.36
N GLN A 137 6.19 7.98 24.32
CA GLN A 137 5.68 8.68 25.48
C GLN A 137 4.39 8.01 25.98
N VAL A 138 4.27 7.82 27.30
CA VAL A 138 3.14 7.11 27.90
C VAL A 138 2.02 8.07 28.31
N ASP A 139 2.38 9.29 28.70
CA ASP A 139 1.41 10.34 29.03
C ASP A 139 0.96 11.08 27.77
N SER A 140 -0.30 10.85 27.38
CA SER A 140 -0.92 11.46 26.19
C SER A 140 -0.93 13.00 26.23
N ALA A 141 -1.01 13.62 27.41
CA ALA A 141 -0.99 15.08 27.51
C ALA A 141 0.43 15.64 27.27
N VAL A 142 1.46 14.91 27.72
CA VAL A 142 2.86 15.27 27.45
C VAL A 142 3.20 14.99 25.98
N GLU A 143 2.76 13.86 25.44
CA GLU A 143 2.92 13.50 24.03
C GLU A 143 2.32 14.59 23.11
N ALA A 144 1.09 15.03 23.37
CA ALA A 144 0.45 16.10 22.61
C ALA A 144 1.25 17.41 22.63
N ARG A 145 1.75 17.81 23.81
CA ARG A 145 2.60 19.00 23.96
C ARG A 145 3.93 18.86 23.20
N GLN A 146 4.55 17.68 23.23
CA GLN A 146 5.78 17.40 22.49
C GLN A 146 5.54 17.45 20.98
N ILE A 147 4.39 16.97 20.49
CA ILE A 147 3.98 17.10 19.09
C ILE A 147 3.84 18.58 18.70
N GLU A 148 3.14 19.39 19.50
CA GLU A 148 3.00 20.83 19.24
C GLU A 148 4.36 21.54 19.15
N ARG A 149 5.30 21.18 20.05
CA ARG A 149 6.67 21.71 20.03
C ARG A 149 7.47 21.25 18.81
N LEU A 150 7.34 19.99 18.41
CA LEU A 150 7.98 19.44 17.20
C LEU A 150 7.58 20.24 15.96
N PHE A 151 6.29 20.55 15.83
CA PHE A 151 5.77 21.25 14.66
C PHE A 151 5.80 22.77 14.76
N ARG A 152 6.39 23.36 15.81
CA ARG A 152 6.48 24.82 15.97
C ARG A 152 7.04 25.52 14.74
N LEU A 153 8.22 25.11 14.26
CA LEU A 153 8.88 25.73 13.11
C LEU A 153 8.10 25.49 11.80
N PRO A 154 7.72 24.25 11.42
CA PRO A 154 6.89 24.00 10.24
C PRO A 154 5.58 24.79 10.25
N ASN A 155 4.90 24.89 11.40
CA ASN A 155 3.65 25.63 11.53
C ASN A 155 3.86 27.13 11.37
N GLN A 156 4.95 27.71 11.92
CA GLN A 156 5.27 29.12 11.72
C GLN A 156 5.46 29.47 10.23
N ILE A 157 6.16 28.61 9.49
CA ILE A 157 6.37 28.79 8.05
C ILE A 157 5.04 28.62 7.29
N TRP A 158 4.27 27.59 7.61
CA TRP A 158 2.95 27.32 7.03
C TRP A 158 2.01 28.52 7.22
N ASP A 159 1.85 28.99 8.45
CA ASP A 159 1.01 30.13 8.80
C ASP A 159 1.48 31.40 8.08
N GLY A 160 2.80 31.61 7.98
CA GLY A 160 3.39 32.73 7.24
C GLY A 160 3.02 32.73 5.75
N ILE A 161 3.10 31.57 5.09
CA ILE A 161 2.70 31.40 3.69
C ILE A 161 1.20 31.66 3.52
N LEU A 162 0.36 31.11 4.41
CA LEU A 162 -1.09 31.26 4.31
C LEU A 162 -1.57 32.69 4.52
N VAL A 163 -0.97 33.42 5.47
CA VAL A 163 -1.28 34.85 5.69
C VAL A 163 -0.94 35.67 4.45
N GLN A 164 0.20 35.41 3.81
CA GLN A 164 0.58 36.10 2.58
C GLN A 164 -0.33 35.71 1.40
N ALA A 165 -0.68 34.43 1.27
CA ALA A 165 -1.58 33.92 0.24
C ALA A 165 -3.00 34.46 0.37
N ALA A 166 -3.46 34.74 1.60
CA ALA A 166 -4.75 35.39 1.85
C ALA A 166 -4.81 36.83 1.29
N CYS A 167 -3.66 37.52 1.25
CA CYS A 167 -3.54 38.85 0.61
C CYS A 167 -3.33 38.75 -0.91
N ASN A 168 -2.59 37.75 -1.38
CA ASN A 168 -2.29 37.56 -2.78
C ASN A 168 -2.23 36.06 -3.16
N ILE A 169 -3.30 35.57 -3.80
CA ILE A 169 -3.41 34.15 -4.20
C ILE A 169 -2.38 33.79 -5.27
N ASP A 170 -1.90 34.75 -6.07
CA ASP A 170 -0.87 34.48 -7.09
C ASP A 170 0.47 34.04 -6.48
N LEU A 171 0.69 34.28 -5.18
CA LEU A 171 1.84 33.71 -4.46
C LEU A 171 1.90 32.19 -4.57
N LEU A 172 0.74 31.51 -4.61
CA LEU A 172 0.64 30.06 -4.77
C LEU A 172 0.92 29.58 -6.21
N ARG A 173 1.36 30.49 -7.09
CA ARG A 173 1.91 30.19 -8.43
C ARG A 173 3.41 30.38 -8.49
N ASP A 174 4.04 30.86 -7.41
CA ASP A 174 5.49 30.92 -7.30
C ASP A 174 6.06 29.51 -7.07
N PHE A 175 7.05 29.15 -7.89
CA PHE A 175 7.71 27.85 -7.83
C PHE A 175 8.36 27.60 -6.46
N GLU A 176 8.99 28.61 -5.85
CA GLU A 176 9.70 28.46 -4.57
C GLU A 176 8.71 28.21 -3.43
N VAL A 177 7.60 28.96 -3.40
CA VAL A 177 6.53 28.80 -2.39
C VAL A 177 5.88 27.43 -2.51
N VAL A 178 5.58 26.98 -3.73
CA VAL A 178 4.99 25.65 -3.95
C VAL A 178 5.96 24.53 -3.52
N GLN A 179 7.26 24.66 -3.79
CA GLN A 179 8.27 23.72 -3.29
C GLN A 179 8.36 23.72 -1.76
N GLN A 180 8.30 24.90 -1.13
CA GLN A 180 8.32 25.02 0.32
C GLN A 180 7.10 24.34 0.96
N LEU A 181 5.89 24.56 0.42
CA LEU A 181 4.67 23.86 0.84
C LEU A 181 4.80 22.34 0.70
N CYS A 182 5.33 21.88 -0.43
CA CYS A 182 5.58 20.46 -0.67
C CYS A 182 6.52 19.86 0.38
N ASN A 183 7.61 20.56 0.71
CA ASN A 183 8.56 20.13 1.72
C ASN A 183 7.95 20.08 3.13
N LEU A 184 7.15 21.08 3.52
CA LEU A 184 6.42 21.09 4.79
C LEU A 184 5.47 19.89 4.92
N LEU A 185 4.72 19.59 3.85
CA LEU A 185 3.80 18.45 3.82
C LEU A 185 4.52 17.11 3.90
N LYS A 186 5.69 16.98 3.25
CA LYS A 186 6.55 15.79 3.37
C LYS A 186 7.16 15.63 4.77
N THR A 187 7.52 16.73 5.44
CA THR A 187 7.92 16.70 6.86
C THR A 187 6.78 16.18 7.73
N ASN A 188 5.57 16.70 7.53
CA ASN A 188 4.37 16.22 8.23
C ASN A 188 4.10 14.74 7.93
N HIS A 189 4.25 14.29 6.68
CA HIS A 189 4.09 12.88 6.31
C HIS A 189 5.09 11.96 7.03
N SER A 190 6.35 12.38 7.09
CA SER A 190 7.43 11.60 7.72
C SER A 190 7.23 11.46 9.22
N ALA A 191 6.84 12.53 9.90
CA ALA A 191 6.47 12.49 11.33
C ALA A 191 5.14 11.75 11.58
N CYS A 192 4.14 11.87 10.70
CA CYS A 192 2.88 11.13 10.79
C CYS A 192 3.10 9.61 10.75
N LYS A 193 4.01 9.15 9.89
CA LYS A 193 4.36 7.73 9.77
C LYS A 193 4.85 7.12 11.09
N SER A 194 5.58 7.89 11.90
CA SER A 194 6.13 7.44 13.18
C SER A 194 5.23 7.71 14.38
N LEU A 195 4.46 8.80 14.38
CA LEU A 195 3.52 9.16 15.45
C LEU A 195 2.21 8.35 15.41
N GLY A 196 1.73 7.96 14.22
CA GLY A 196 0.48 7.22 14.07
C GLY A 196 -0.75 8.02 14.49
N ASN A 197 -1.62 7.46 15.33
CA ASN A 197 -2.89 8.08 15.71
C ASN A 197 -2.71 9.45 16.39
N SER A 198 -1.68 9.59 17.25
CA SER A 198 -1.39 10.80 18.02
C SER A 198 -1.10 12.02 17.14
N TYR A 199 -0.73 11.81 15.87
CA TYR A 199 -0.59 12.88 14.88
C TYR A 199 -1.89 13.69 14.68
N LEU A 200 -3.05 13.19 15.13
CA LEU A 200 -4.32 13.92 15.13
C LEU A 200 -4.20 15.33 15.74
N VAL A 201 -3.36 15.53 16.76
CA VAL A 201 -3.12 16.85 17.38
C VAL A 201 -2.64 17.87 16.33
N GLN A 202 -1.66 17.48 15.52
CA GLN A 202 -1.12 18.33 14.45
C GLN A 202 -2.06 18.36 13.23
N LEU A 203 -2.65 17.22 12.85
CA LEU A 203 -3.58 17.17 11.73
C LEU A 203 -4.76 18.11 11.95
N GLY A 204 -5.36 18.09 13.14
CA GLY A 204 -6.50 18.94 13.49
C GLY A 204 -6.22 20.44 13.31
N ARG A 205 -4.97 20.87 13.47
CA ARG A 205 -4.55 22.26 13.22
C ARG A 205 -4.55 22.61 11.74
N ILE A 206 -3.92 21.77 10.91
CA ILE A 206 -3.64 22.13 9.49
C ILE A 206 -4.68 21.59 8.50
N TYR A 207 -5.61 20.73 8.95
CA TYR A 207 -6.47 19.93 8.08
C TYR A 207 -7.28 20.75 7.07
N LEU A 208 -8.06 21.72 7.52
CA LEU A 208 -8.93 22.51 6.65
C LEU A 208 -8.12 23.39 5.69
N ASP A 209 -7.04 24.00 6.17
CA ASP A 209 -6.16 24.80 5.33
C ASP A 209 -5.48 23.95 4.26
N MET A 210 -5.07 22.73 4.62
CA MET A 210 -4.49 21.78 3.68
C MET A 210 -5.49 21.43 2.57
N LEU A 211 -6.77 21.23 2.88
CA LEU A 211 -7.81 21.03 1.87
C LEU A 211 -8.04 22.26 0.98
N ASN A 212 -7.94 23.47 1.53
CA ASN A 212 -8.02 24.71 0.75
C ASN A 212 -6.82 24.85 -0.19
N VAL A 213 -5.60 24.57 0.28
CA VAL A 213 -4.40 24.52 -0.57
C VAL A 213 -4.58 23.49 -1.68
N TYR A 214 -5.09 22.29 -1.38
CA TYR A 214 -5.39 21.27 -2.40
C TYR A 214 -6.31 21.81 -3.50
N LYS A 215 -7.42 22.46 -3.12
CA LYS A 215 -8.37 23.06 -4.07
C LYS A 215 -7.71 24.13 -4.94
N ILE A 216 -6.94 25.04 -4.36
CA ILE A 216 -6.26 26.12 -5.10
C ILE A 216 -5.24 25.55 -6.08
N MET A 217 -4.41 24.59 -5.64
CA MET A 217 -3.43 23.93 -6.52
C MET A 217 -4.15 23.25 -7.69
N SER A 218 -5.26 22.57 -7.43
CA SER A 218 -6.02 21.90 -8.48
C SER A 218 -6.65 22.88 -9.47
N GLN A 219 -7.22 23.98 -9.00
CA GLN A 219 -7.77 25.03 -9.87
C GLN A 219 -6.68 25.65 -10.75
N ASN A 220 -5.50 25.92 -10.20
CA ASN A 220 -4.36 26.44 -10.96
C ASN A 220 -3.90 25.45 -12.04
N ILE A 221 -3.82 24.15 -11.72
CA ILE A 221 -3.49 23.10 -12.69
C ILE A 221 -4.56 23.03 -13.79
N GLY A 222 -5.83 22.97 -13.40
CA GLY A 222 -6.96 22.90 -14.34
C GLY A 222 -7.00 24.09 -15.29
N GLN A 223 -6.81 25.31 -14.78
CA GLN A 223 -6.73 26.53 -15.59
C GLN A 223 -5.55 26.49 -16.56
N ALA A 224 -4.37 26.06 -16.09
CA ALA A 224 -3.17 25.99 -16.91
C ALA A 224 -3.31 24.97 -18.05
N VAL A 225 -3.91 23.81 -17.79
CA VAL A 225 -4.20 22.78 -18.81
C VAL A 225 -5.28 23.26 -19.78
N ALA A 226 -6.34 23.91 -19.29
CA ALA A 226 -7.41 24.42 -20.16
C ALA A 226 -6.93 25.51 -21.13
N THR A 227 -5.98 26.36 -20.70
CA THR A 227 -5.46 27.45 -21.56
C THR A 227 -4.39 26.98 -22.54
N ASN A 228 -3.52 26.04 -22.14
CA ASN A 228 -2.31 25.70 -22.89
C ASN A 228 -2.25 24.25 -23.38
N GLY A 229 -3.28 23.46 -23.11
CA GLY A 229 -3.35 22.03 -23.41
C GLY A 229 -2.55 21.15 -22.43
N GLU A 230 -2.59 19.84 -22.68
CA GLU A 230 -2.05 18.82 -21.78
C GLU A 230 -0.52 18.86 -21.61
N GLN A 231 0.21 19.43 -22.57
CA GLN A 231 1.68 19.50 -22.51
C GLN A 231 2.18 20.33 -21.31
N VAL A 232 1.36 21.25 -20.79
CA VAL A 232 1.71 22.07 -19.62
C VAL A 232 1.85 21.25 -18.33
N THR A 233 1.27 20.04 -18.28
CA THR A 233 1.48 19.10 -17.16
C THR A 233 2.96 18.71 -16.96
N LYS A 234 3.80 18.87 -17.99
CA LYS A 234 5.24 18.58 -17.93
C LYS A 234 6.08 19.74 -17.37
N GLN A 235 5.51 20.94 -17.21
CA GLN A 235 6.25 22.09 -16.72
C GLN A 235 6.62 21.93 -15.23
N PRO A 236 7.79 22.46 -14.78
CA PRO A 236 8.25 22.30 -13.40
C PRO A 236 7.25 22.80 -12.36
N LEU A 237 6.62 23.96 -12.59
CA LEU A 237 5.63 24.53 -11.67
C LEU A 237 4.41 23.61 -11.49
N ILE A 238 3.84 23.14 -12.59
CA ILE A 238 2.66 22.26 -12.56
C ILE A 238 3.01 20.92 -11.91
N ARG A 239 4.18 20.34 -12.20
CA ARG A 239 4.67 19.15 -11.50
C ARG A 239 4.84 19.39 -10.00
N SER A 240 5.30 20.57 -9.60
CA SER A 240 5.41 20.98 -8.20
C SER A 240 4.04 21.07 -7.53
N MET A 241 3.06 21.69 -8.19
CA MET A 241 1.66 21.78 -7.69
C MET A 241 1.02 20.39 -7.54
N ARG A 242 1.25 19.50 -8.52
CA ARG A 242 0.83 18.08 -8.43
C ARG A 242 1.50 17.37 -7.26
N SER A 243 2.78 17.66 -7.01
CA SER A 243 3.52 17.11 -5.86
C SER A 243 2.94 17.58 -4.53
N VAL A 244 2.46 18.83 -4.43
CA VAL A 244 1.72 19.32 -3.26
C VAL A 244 0.42 18.53 -3.08
N LYS A 245 -0.42 18.39 -4.12
CA LYS A 245 -1.65 17.58 -4.06
C LYS A 245 -1.35 16.15 -3.59
N LYS A 246 -0.36 15.49 -4.20
CA LYS A 246 0.10 14.13 -3.84
C LYS A 246 0.59 14.04 -2.39
N ALA A 247 1.35 15.02 -1.91
CA ALA A 247 1.83 15.05 -0.52
C ALA A 247 0.67 15.14 0.49
N ILE A 248 -0.37 15.93 0.19
CA ILE A 248 -1.60 16.03 1.00
C ILE A 248 -2.32 14.69 1.05
N LEU A 249 -2.57 14.07 -0.11
CA LEU A 249 -3.27 12.78 -0.20
C LEU A 249 -2.50 11.66 0.53
N ASN A 250 -1.17 11.64 0.39
CA ASN A 250 -0.31 10.66 1.06
C ASN A 250 -0.25 10.88 2.58
N LEU A 251 -0.23 12.13 3.05
CA LEU A 251 -0.31 12.44 4.48
C LEU A 251 -1.64 11.97 5.08
N LEU A 252 -2.76 12.28 4.42
CA LEU A 252 -4.09 11.85 4.86
C LEU A 252 -4.22 10.34 4.84
N SER A 253 -3.81 9.67 3.74
CA SER A 253 -3.82 8.21 3.65
C SER A 253 -2.96 7.57 4.76
N CYS A 254 -1.76 8.12 5.03
CA CYS A 254 -0.88 7.62 6.08
C CYS A 254 -1.53 7.68 7.47
N TRP A 255 -2.16 8.80 7.81
CA TRP A 255 -2.83 8.97 9.10
C TRP A 255 -4.09 8.11 9.20
N ILE A 256 -4.94 8.10 8.17
CA ILE A 256 -6.18 7.31 8.17
C ILE A 256 -5.87 5.82 8.37
N LYS A 257 -4.82 5.27 7.75
CA LYS A 257 -4.41 3.87 7.99
C LYS A 257 -4.10 3.56 9.47
N ARG A 258 -3.75 4.58 10.26
CA ARG A 258 -3.26 4.46 11.64
C ARG A 258 -4.23 5.00 12.69
N THR A 259 -5.34 5.63 12.30
CA THR A 259 -6.35 6.16 13.23
C THR A 259 -6.96 5.04 14.06
N THR A 260 -7.27 5.25 15.33
CA THR A 260 -7.98 4.28 16.18
C THR A 260 -9.48 4.53 16.28
N ASP A 261 -9.97 5.63 15.72
CA ASP A 261 -11.38 6.05 15.79
C ASP A 261 -12.00 6.20 14.38
N PRO A 262 -12.57 5.12 13.82
CA PRO A 262 -13.23 5.15 12.52
C PRO A 262 -14.47 6.06 12.48
N VAL A 263 -15.21 6.16 13.58
CA VAL A 263 -16.46 6.95 13.63
C VAL A 263 -16.13 8.43 13.51
N PHE A 264 -15.15 8.91 14.29
CA PHE A 264 -14.69 10.29 14.19
C PHE A 264 -14.26 10.65 12.76
N VAL A 265 -13.52 9.75 12.10
CA VAL A 265 -13.05 9.97 10.71
C VAL A 265 -14.24 10.03 9.74
N ALA A 266 -15.19 9.09 9.85
CA ALA A 266 -16.37 9.07 8.98
C ALA A 266 -17.23 10.34 9.12
N GLU A 267 -17.39 10.86 10.34
CA GLU A 267 -18.26 12.01 10.60
C GLU A 267 -17.59 13.36 10.36
N ASN A 268 -16.31 13.51 10.73
CA ASN A 268 -15.64 14.82 10.77
C ASN A 268 -14.59 15.02 9.67
N ILE A 269 -13.98 13.95 9.19
CA ILE A 269 -12.87 14.02 8.22
C ILE A 269 -13.40 13.76 6.81
N VAL A 270 -14.17 12.69 6.60
CA VAL A 270 -14.62 12.28 5.26
C VAL A 270 -15.44 13.36 4.53
N PRO A 271 -16.44 14.03 5.13
CA PRO A 271 -17.25 14.99 4.38
C PRO A 271 -16.45 16.14 3.74
N PRO A 272 -15.64 16.92 4.48
CA PRO A 272 -14.85 18.00 3.88
C PRO A 272 -13.75 17.48 2.93
N LEU A 273 -13.24 16.26 3.17
CA LEU A 273 -12.29 15.62 2.26
C LEU A 273 -12.93 15.35 0.89
N LEU A 274 -14.12 14.77 0.86
CA LEU A 274 -14.83 14.48 -0.38
C LEU A 274 -15.23 15.78 -1.11
N ASP A 275 -15.61 16.83 -0.38
CA ASP A 275 -15.87 18.16 -0.96
C ASP A 275 -14.64 18.76 -1.65
N ALA A 276 -13.45 18.45 -1.17
CA ALA A 276 -12.20 18.93 -1.75
C ALA A 276 -11.70 18.08 -2.91
N VAL A 277 -11.86 16.76 -2.82
CA VAL A 277 -11.15 15.81 -3.68
C VAL A 277 -12.06 15.12 -4.69
N ALA A 278 -13.28 14.73 -4.31
CA ALA A 278 -14.13 13.88 -5.16
C ALA A 278 -14.60 14.64 -6.42
N ASP A 279 -15.23 15.80 -6.21
CA ASP A 279 -15.69 16.67 -7.29
C ASP A 279 -14.53 17.16 -8.17
N ASP A 280 -13.38 17.44 -7.55
CA ASP A 280 -12.15 17.85 -8.24
C ASP A 280 -11.65 16.77 -9.19
N TYR A 281 -11.58 15.53 -8.72
CA TYR A 281 -11.14 14.40 -9.52
C TYR A 281 -12.07 14.16 -10.72
N GLN A 282 -13.39 14.17 -10.50
CA GLN A 282 -14.38 13.92 -11.55
C GLN A 282 -14.33 14.98 -12.67
N LYS A 283 -14.25 16.26 -12.30
CA LYS A 283 -14.29 17.40 -13.24
C LYS A 283 -12.98 17.62 -14.01
N ASN A 284 -11.85 17.18 -13.47
CA ASN A 284 -10.56 17.34 -14.12
C ASN A 284 -10.42 16.45 -15.37
N LEU A 285 -9.60 16.92 -16.31
CA LEU A 285 -9.20 16.17 -17.50
C LEU A 285 -8.36 14.94 -17.10
N PRO A 286 -8.38 13.84 -17.87
CA PRO A 286 -7.62 12.62 -17.57
C PRO A 286 -6.15 12.85 -17.18
N ALA A 287 -5.44 13.71 -17.91
CA ALA A 287 -4.03 14.03 -17.64
C ALA A 287 -3.77 14.79 -16.32
N ALA A 288 -4.81 15.42 -15.74
CA ALA A 288 -4.74 16.20 -14.51
C ALA A 288 -5.34 15.47 -13.28
N ARG A 289 -5.90 14.28 -13.48
CA ARG A 289 -6.44 13.44 -12.40
C ARG A 289 -5.29 12.75 -11.66
N GLU A 290 -5.27 12.87 -10.34
CA GLU A 290 -4.23 12.25 -9.50
C GLU A 290 -4.62 10.85 -9.06
N ALA A 291 -3.78 9.85 -9.37
CA ALA A 291 -4.04 8.45 -9.04
C ALA A 291 -4.11 8.20 -7.52
N GLU A 292 -3.44 9.01 -6.70
CA GLU A 292 -3.47 8.90 -5.25
C GLU A 292 -4.85 9.17 -4.66
N VAL A 293 -5.75 9.84 -5.40
CA VAL A 293 -7.15 9.97 -4.98
C VAL A 293 -7.78 8.60 -4.83
N LEU A 294 -7.59 7.71 -5.80
CA LEU A 294 -8.10 6.33 -5.76
C LEU A 294 -7.49 5.54 -4.60
N SER A 295 -6.19 5.70 -4.36
CA SER A 295 -5.49 5.07 -3.23
C SER A 295 -6.03 5.56 -1.86
N LEU A 296 -6.33 6.85 -1.75
CA LEU A 296 -6.95 7.44 -0.57
C LEU A 296 -8.38 6.90 -0.37
N MET A 297 -9.18 6.81 -1.42
CA MET A 297 -10.53 6.22 -1.34
C MET A 297 -10.47 4.75 -0.90
N ALA A 298 -9.54 3.97 -1.44
CA ALA A 298 -9.33 2.58 -1.02
C ALA A 298 -8.92 2.49 0.46
N THR A 299 -8.05 3.42 0.90
CA THR A 299 -7.62 3.54 2.29
C THR A 299 -8.80 3.86 3.22
N LEU A 300 -9.70 4.76 2.82
CA LEU A 300 -10.91 5.09 3.58
C LEU A 300 -11.79 3.85 3.74
N VAL A 301 -12.04 3.11 2.65
CA VAL A 301 -12.89 1.91 2.70
C VAL A 301 -12.27 0.83 3.59
N ASN A 302 -10.98 0.54 3.43
CA ASN A 302 -10.29 -0.47 4.24
C ASN A 302 -10.23 -0.12 5.73
N ARG A 303 -10.19 1.17 6.09
CA ARG A 303 -10.11 1.57 7.51
C ARG A 303 -11.48 1.70 8.16
N LEU A 304 -12.45 2.25 7.43
CA LEU A 304 -13.74 2.64 7.99
C LEU A 304 -14.80 1.54 7.88
N GLU A 305 -14.63 0.60 6.93
CA GLU A 305 -15.55 -0.51 6.70
C GLU A 305 -17.00 -0.02 6.61
N ASP A 306 -17.92 -0.55 7.41
CA ASP A 306 -19.33 -0.17 7.40
C ASP A 306 -19.59 1.33 7.66
N HIS A 307 -18.67 2.03 8.34
CA HIS A 307 -18.84 3.46 8.66
C HIS A 307 -18.76 4.35 7.42
N ILE A 308 -18.17 3.90 6.31
CA ILE A 308 -18.11 4.68 5.06
C ILE A 308 -19.37 4.54 4.21
N LEU A 309 -20.26 3.57 4.51
CA LEU A 309 -21.43 3.25 3.68
C LEU A 309 -22.28 4.47 3.29
N PRO A 310 -22.55 5.46 4.18
CA PRO A 310 -23.32 6.65 3.80
C PRO A 310 -22.63 7.52 2.75
N ALA A 311 -21.30 7.57 2.74
CA ALA A 311 -20.49 8.39 1.83
C ALA A 311 -20.04 7.62 0.58
N LEU A 312 -20.09 6.28 0.60
CA LEU A 312 -19.59 5.42 -0.46
C LEU A 312 -20.22 5.68 -1.85
N PRO A 313 -21.53 5.94 -2.00
CA PRO A 313 -22.11 6.29 -3.30
C PRO A 313 -21.44 7.52 -3.92
N ARG A 314 -21.17 8.55 -3.11
CA ARG A 314 -20.48 9.77 -3.57
C ARG A 314 -19.04 9.48 -4.00
N VAL A 315 -18.35 8.59 -3.29
CA VAL A 315 -17.00 8.15 -3.67
C VAL A 315 -17.03 7.46 -5.03
N LEU A 316 -17.92 6.47 -5.21
CA LEU A 316 -18.01 5.70 -6.45
C LEU A 316 -18.45 6.56 -7.64
N ASP A 317 -19.46 7.43 -7.47
CA ASP A 317 -19.94 8.29 -8.55
C ASP A 317 -18.86 9.27 -9.04
N ALA A 318 -17.96 9.73 -8.15
CA ALA A 318 -16.88 10.63 -8.52
C ALA A 318 -15.76 9.95 -9.32
N VAL A 319 -15.37 8.73 -8.92
CA VAL A 319 -14.15 8.10 -9.43
C VAL A 319 -14.37 6.94 -10.40
N PHE A 320 -15.53 6.26 -10.36
CA PHE A 320 -15.69 4.98 -11.05
C PHE A 320 -15.69 5.14 -12.57
N GLN A 321 -16.72 5.80 -13.11
CA GLN A 321 -16.88 5.98 -14.57
C GLN A 321 -15.73 6.78 -15.17
N SER A 322 -15.35 7.86 -14.49
CA SER A 322 -14.29 8.77 -14.93
C SER A 322 -12.95 8.05 -15.08
N THR A 323 -12.62 7.13 -14.16
CA THR A 323 -11.38 6.33 -14.25
C THR A 323 -11.50 5.18 -15.23
N LEU A 324 -12.65 4.52 -15.31
CA LEU A 324 -12.87 3.41 -16.24
C LEU A 324 -12.62 3.85 -17.70
N GLU A 325 -13.15 5.02 -18.09
CA GLU A 325 -12.95 5.60 -19.41
C GLU A 325 -11.47 5.90 -19.75
N MET A 326 -10.61 6.04 -18.73
CA MET A 326 -9.16 6.24 -18.90
C MET A 326 -8.42 4.93 -19.14
N ILE A 327 -8.85 3.84 -18.48
CA ILE A 327 -8.11 2.57 -18.46
C ILE A 327 -8.63 1.54 -19.48
N ASP A 328 -9.86 1.67 -19.96
CA ASP A 328 -10.51 0.68 -20.84
C ASP A 328 -9.98 0.71 -22.30
N LYS A 329 -9.40 1.83 -22.73
CA LYS A 329 -8.98 2.01 -24.14
C LYS A 329 -7.59 1.45 -24.45
N ASP A 330 -6.67 1.57 -23.50
CA ASP A 330 -5.27 1.22 -23.66
C ASP A 330 -4.77 0.49 -22.41
N LEU A 331 -4.06 -0.64 -22.60
CA LEU A 331 -3.54 -1.48 -21.53
C LEU A 331 -2.24 -0.91 -20.90
N GLU A 332 -1.60 0.06 -21.55
CA GLU A 332 -0.31 0.62 -21.14
C GLU A 332 -0.47 2.00 -20.48
N GLU A 333 -1.41 2.82 -20.91
CA GLU A 333 -1.62 4.16 -20.34
C GLU A 333 -2.16 4.12 -18.90
N PHE A 334 -1.85 5.14 -18.09
CA PHE A 334 -2.34 5.29 -16.70
C PHE A 334 -2.18 4.06 -15.78
N PRO A 335 -0.97 3.46 -15.66
CA PRO A 335 -0.76 2.25 -14.85
C PRO A 335 -1.03 2.45 -13.35
N GLU A 336 -0.74 3.64 -12.82
CA GLU A 336 -1.03 3.99 -11.42
C GLU A 336 -2.54 4.07 -11.16
N HIS A 337 -3.30 4.72 -12.05
CA HIS A 337 -4.76 4.79 -11.95
C HIS A 337 -5.38 3.40 -12.01
N ARG A 338 -4.92 2.56 -12.94
CA ARG A 338 -5.37 1.16 -13.07
C ARG A 338 -5.16 0.38 -11.77
N THR A 339 -3.95 0.40 -11.23
CA THR A 339 -3.61 -0.32 -10.00
C THR A 339 -4.46 0.16 -8.82
N ASN A 340 -4.57 1.48 -8.63
CA ASN A 340 -5.33 2.04 -7.50
C ASN A 340 -6.85 1.88 -7.69
N PHE A 341 -7.36 1.87 -8.92
CA PHE A 341 -8.77 1.62 -9.23
C PHE A 341 -9.19 0.21 -8.79
N PHE A 342 -8.42 -0.81 -9.17
CA PHE A 342 -8.71 -2.18 -8.73
C PHE A 342 -8.47 -2.37 -7.23
N THR A 343 -7.50 -1.67 -6.65
CA THR A 343 -7.31 -1.66 -5.18
C THR A 343 -8.55 -1.09 -4.47
N LEU A 344 -9.18 -0.03 -5.02
CA LEU A 344 -10.44 0.50 -4.49
C LEU A 344 -11.59 -0.50 -4.65
N LEU A 345 -11.74 -1.13 -5.82
CA LEU A 345 -12.78 -2.14 -6.02
C LEU A 345 -12.61 -3.34 -5.11
N GLN A 346 -11.37 -3.77 -4.86
CA GLN A 346 -11.06 -4.82 -3.90
C GLN A 346 -11.49 -4.43 -2.49
N ALA A 347 -11.16 -3.22 -2.05
CA ALA A 347 -11.56 -2.71 -0.73
C ALA A 347 -13.09 -2.68 -0.58
N VAL A 348 -13.80 -2.16 -1.58
CA VAL A 348 -15.28 -2.07 -1.58
C VAL A 348 -15.90 -3.46 -1.56
N ASN A 349 -15.37 -4.40 -2.35
CA ASN A 349 -15.87 -5.77 -2.38
C ASN A 349 -15.62 -6.51 -1.06
N ALA A 350 -14.48 -6.29 -0.41
CA ALA A 350 -14.12 -6.95 0.84
C ALA A 350 -14.92 -6.42 2.05
N HIS A 351 -15.04 -5.10 2.19
CA HIS A 351 -15.58 -4.47 3.40
C HIS A 351 -16.97 -3.87 3.24
N CYS A 352 -17.43 -3.59 2.02
CA CYS A 352 -18.69 -2.89 1.76
C CYS A 352 -19.56 -3.60 0.71
N PHE A 353 -19.57 -4.94 0.70
CA PHE A 353 -20.29 -5.72 -0.30
C PHE A 353 -21.80 -5.43 -0.34
N SER A 354 -22.39 -5.10 0.80
CA SER A 354 -23.80 -4.70 0.90
C SER A 354 -24.14 -3.49 0.02
N ALA A 355 -23.20 -2.55 -0.13
CA ALA A 355 -23.36 -1.41 -1.02
C ALA A 355 -23.33 -1.82 -2.49
N LEU A 356 -22.47 -2.77 -2.89
CA LEU A 356 -22.46 -3.31 -4.25
C LEU A 356 -23.81 -3.97 -4.60
N LEU A 357 -24.41 -4.69 -3.66
CA LEU A 357 -25.74 -5.31 -3.83
C LEU A 357 -26.89 -4.29 -3.89
N SER A 358 -26.65 -3.03 -3.52
CA SER A 358 -27.63 -1.95 -3.61
C SER A 358 -27.57 -1.17 -4.93
N LEU A 359 -26.53 -1.42 -5.74
CA LEU A 359 -26.38 -0.80 -7.06
C LEU A 359 -27.43 -1.30 -8.03
N THR A 360 -27.67 -0.51 -9.09
CA THR A 360 -28.48 -0.95 -10.22
C THR A 360 -27.80 -2.11 -10.95
N PRO A 361 -28.56 -3.02 -11.59
CA PRO A 361 -28.00 -4.12 -12.35
C PRO A 361 -26.96 -3.70 -13.40
N ASP A 362 -27.18 -2.56 -14.08
CA ASP A 362 -26.26 -2.04 -15.09
C ASP A 362 -24.92 -1.59 -14.49
N LYS A 363 -24.94 -0.87 -13.35
CA LYS A 363 -23.72 -0.46 -12.65
C LYS A 363 -22.96 -1.67 -12.10
N PHE A 364 -23.69 -2.65 -11.56
CA PHE A 364 -23.07 -3.87 -11.06
C PHE A 364 -22.43 -4.69 -12.19
N LYS A 365 -23.10 -4.81 -13.33
CA LYS A 365 -22.54 -5.45 -14.53
C LYS A 365 -21.25 -4.76 -14.98
N LEU A 366 -21.24 -3.42 -15.02
CA LEU A 366 -20.05 -2.67 -15.40
C LEU A 366 -18.85 -2.93 -14.46
N ILE A 367 -19.11 -3.09 -13.16
CA ILE A 367 -18.07 -3.49 -12.18
C ILE A 367 -17.56 -4.89 -12.49
N LEU A 368 -18.45 -5.85 -12.75
CA LEU A 368 -18.06 -7.23 -13.09
C LEU A 368 -17.25 -7.26 -14.40
N ASP A 369 -17.68 -6.55 -15.44
CA ASP A 369 -16.98 -6.44 -16.71
C ASP A 369 -15.57 -5.84 -16.51
N SER A 370 -15.44 -4.83 -15.64
CA SER A 370 -14.14 -4.24 -15.27
C SER A 370 -13.23 -5.25 -14.56
N VAL A 371 -13.77 -6.11 -13.70
CA VAL A 371 -13.01 -7.17 -13.01
C VAL A 371 -12.58 -8.25 -13.99
N ILE A 372 -13.46 -8.67 -14.90
CA ILE A 372 -13.13 -9.62 -15.98
C ILE A 372 -12.01 -9.06 -16.87
N TRP A 373 -12.07 -7.77 -17.18
CA TRP A 373 -11.02 -7.09 -17.93
C TRP A 373 -9.68 -7.10 -17.17
N ALA A 374 -9.70 -6.86 -15.86
CA ALA A 374 -8.49 -6.93 -15.02
C ALA A 374 -7.85 -8.31 -15.06
N ILE A 375 -8.65 -9.39 -14.99
CA ILE A 375 -8.17 -10.78 -15.03
C ILE A 375 -7.44 -11.08 -16.34
N LYS A 376 -7.90 -10.50 -17.46
CA LYS A 376 -7.29 -10.68 -18.79
C LYS A 376 -6.09 -9.76 -19.04
N HIS A 377 -5.70 -8.95 -18.05
CA HIS A 377 -4.67 -7.94 -18.23
C HIS A 377 -3.27 -8.56 -18.32
N THR A 378 -2.40 -8.03 -19.19
CA THR A 378 -1.03 -8.53 -19.41
C THR A 378 -0.10 -8.35 -18.19
N MET A 379 -0.25 -7.26 -17.45
CA MET A 379 0.42 -7.07 -16.15
C MET A 379 -0.08 -8.07 -15.08
N ARG A 380 0.82 -8.97 -14.63
CA ARG A 380 0.55 -10.01 -13.63
C ARG A 380 -0.16 -9.47 -12.38
N GLN A 381 0.32 -8.37 -11.78
CA GLN A 381 -0.27 -7.79 -10.57
C GLN A 381 -1.74 -7.36 -10.73
N VAL A 382 -2.12 -6.82 -11.89
CA VAL A 382 -3.51 -6.40 -12.16
C VAL A 382 -4.40 -7.63 -12.33
N SER A 383 -3.91 -8.66 -13.04
CA SER A 383 -4.60 -9.94 -13.18
C SER A 383 -4.79 -10.65 -11.84
N GLU A 384 -3.76 -10.73 -10.99
CA GLU A 384 -3.84 -11.27 -9.63
C GLU A 384 -4.88 -10.52 -8.80
N THR A 385 -4.88 -9.19 -8.87
CA THR A 385 -5.87 -8.36 -8.15
C THR A 385 -7.29 -8.65 -8.65
N GLY A 386 -7.49 -8.74 -9.97
CA GLY A 386 -8.78 -9.10 -10.58
C GLY A 386 -9.29 -10.46 -10.13
N LEU A 387 -8.42 -11.48 -10.13
CA LEU A 387 -8.75 -12.84 -9.66
C LEU A 387 -9.17 -12.84 -8.19
N ASN A 388 -8.44 -12.12 -7.34
CA ASN A 388 -8.76 -11.98 -5.92
C ASN A 388 -10.09 -11.24 -5.69
N ILE A 389 -10.37 -10.19 -6.46
CA ILE A 389 -11.66 -9.49 -6.41
C ILE A 389 -12.79 -10.44 -6.77
N LEU A 390 -12.68 -11.16 -7.90
CA LEU A 390 -13.72 -12.07 -8.35
C LEU A 390 -13.94 -13.21 -7.36
N HIS A 391 -12.88 -13.82 -6.84
CA HIS A 391 -12.98 -14.86 -5.80
C HIS A 391 -13.74 -14.36 -4.58
N THR A 392 -13.33 -13.20 -4.04
CA THR A 392 -14.00 -12.59 -2.87
C THR A 392 -15.46 -12.23 -3.19
N MET A 393 -15.75 -11.78 -4.42
CA MET A 393 -17.10 -11.44 -4.85
C MET A 393 -18.01 -12.68 -4.89
N LEU A 394 -17.52 -13.81 -5.40
CA LEU A 394 -18.27 -15.07 -5.44
C LEU A 394 -18.49 -15.63 -4.02
N VAL A 395 -17.50 -15.52 -3.13
CA VAL A 395 -17.64 -15.89 -1.72
C VAL A 395 -18.70 -15.04 -1.03
N ASN A 396 -18.64 -13.72 -1.18
CA ASN A 396 -19.61 -12.81 -0.59
C ASN A 396 -21.02 -13.01 -1.15
N MET A 397 -21.15 -13.25 -2.47
CA MET A 397 -22.45 -13.53 -3.09
C MET A 397 -23.03 -14.88 -2.65
N SER A 398 -22.20 -15.89 -2.42
CA SER A 398 -22.66 -17.19 -1.91
C SER A 398 -23.29 -17.08 -0.51
N SER A 399 -22.82 -16.12 0.29
CA SER A 399 -23.28 -15.83 1.65
C SER A 399 -24.42 -14.79 1.68
N ALA A 400 -24.73 -14.13 0.55
CA ALA A 400 -25.75 -13.11 0.47
C ALA A 400 -27.18 -13.69 0.52
N ASN A 401 -28.16 -12.77 0.61
CA ASN A 401 -29.59 -13.12 0.59
C ASN A 401 -29.94 -14.05 -0.58
N SER A 402 -30.76 -15.06 -0.29
CA SER A 402 -31.02 -16.16 -1.23
C SER A 402 -31.51 -15.68 -2.60
N GLU A 403 -32.42 -14.71 -2.66
CA GLU A 403 -32.97 -14.22 -3.94
C GLU A 403 -31.91 -13.53 -4.81
N LYS A 404 -31.18 -12.55 -4.27
CA LYS A 404 -30.12 -11.82 -5.00
C LYS A 404 -29.02 -12.77 -5.48
N ARG A 405 -28.65 -13.72 -4.63
CA ARG A 405 -27.69 -14.78 -4.95
C ARG A 405 -28.13 -15.60 -6.17
N GLN A 406 -29.38 -16.08 -6.18
CA GLN A 406 -29.88 -16.88 -7.29
C GLN A 406 -29.97 -16.09 -8.60
N VAL A 407 -30.43 -14.83 -8.55
CA VAL A 407 -30.49 -13.95 -9.73
C VAL A 407 -29.10 -13.70 -10.30
N PHE A 408 -28.11 -13.42 -9.43
CA PHE A 408 -26.72 -13.22 -9.85
C PHE A 408 -26.16 -14.46 -10.55
N PHE A 409 -26.23 -15.63 -9.92
CA PHE A 409 -25.65 -16.84 -10.49
C PHE A 409 -26.36 -17.26 -11.78
N LYS A 410 -27.69 -17.13 -11.87
CA LYS A 410 -28.41 -17.37 -13.12
C LYS A 410 -27.94 -16.46 -14.25
N THR A 411 -27.60 -15.21 -13.95
CA THR A 411 -27.26 -14.20 -14.97
C THR A 411 -25.79 -14.26 -15.40
N PHE A 412 -24.86 -14.47 -14.45
CA PHE A 412 -23.44 -14.25 -14.68
C PHE A 412 -22.57 -15.49 -14.55
N PHE A 413 -23.04 -16.60 -13.95
CA PHE A 413 -22.18 -17.74 -13.63
C PHE A 413 -21.50 -18.34 -14.87
N MET A 414 -22.28 -18.63 -15.92
CA MET A 414 -21.74 -19.24 -17.15
C MET A 414 -20.82 -18.30 -17.91
N ASP A 415 -21.08 -17.00 -17.88
CA ASP A 415 -20.26 -15.97 -18.51
C ASP A 415 -18.89 -15.85 -17.81
N ILE A 416 -18.90 -15.78 -16.47
CA ILE A 416 -17.69 -15.82 -15.65
C ILE A 416 -16.90 -17.10 -15.93
N LEU A 417 -17.56 -18.25 -15.98
CA LEU A 417 -16.92 -19.55 -16.22
C LEU A 417 -16.22 -19.57 -17.59
N GLN A 418 -16.89 -19.10 -18.64
CA GLN A 418 -16.31 -18.99 -19.99
C GLN A 418 -15.08 -18.08 -20.01
N HIS A 419 -15.14 -16.93 -19.34
CA HIS A 419 -13.99 -16.03 -19.25
C HIS A 419 -12.82 -16.64 -18.46
N MET A 420 -13.09 -17.38 -17.39
CA MET A 420 -12.05 -18.09 -16.66
C MET A 420 -11.37 -19.18 -17.50
N PHE A 421 -12.13 -19.91 -18.30
CA PHE A 421 -11.55 -20.88 -19.25
C PHE A 421 -10.76 -20.21 -20.37
N ALA A 422 -11.22 -19.05 -20.86
CA ALA A 422 -10.46 -18.28 -21.84
C ALA A 422 -9.11 -17.81 -21.27
N VAL A 423 -9.07 -17.41 -19.99
CA VAL A 423 -7.86 -16.94 -19.32
C VAL A 423 -6.90 -18.08 -18.99
N ILE A 424 -7.40 -19.21 -18.45
CA ILE A 424 -6.54 -20.33 -18.04
C ILE A 424 -5.89 -21.03 -19.24
N THR A 425 -6.55 -20.98 -20.40
CA THR A 425 -6.02 -21.54 -21.65
C THR A 425 -5.14 -20.57 -22.42
N ASP A 426 -5.09 -19.30 -22.02
CA ASP A 426 -4.20 -18.28 -22.59
C ASP A 426 -2.76 -18.45 -22.06
N ARG A 427 -1.81 -18.44 -22.99
CA ARG A 427 -0.37 -18.57 -22.68
C ARG A 427 0.19 -17.35 -21.97
N SER A 428 -0.38 -16.18 -22.21
CA SER A 428 0.08 -14.94 -21.61
C SER A 428 -0.27 -14.82 -20.11
N GLN A 429 -1.10 -15.73 -19.60
CA GLN A 429 -1.68 -15.66 -18.25
C GLN A 429 -1.28 -16.82 -17.33
N THR A 430 -0.23 -17.58 -17.67
CA THR A 430 0.21 -18.75 -16.88
C THR A 430 0.78 -18.43 -15.51
N GLY A 431 1.19 -17.18 -15.28
CA GLY A 431 1.81 -16.75 -14.03
C GLY A 431 0.89 -16.78 -12.80
N ASN A 432 -0.42 -17.01 -12.97
CA ASN A 432 -1.44 -16.99 -11.92
C ASN A 432 -2.22 -18.31 -11.80
N LEU A 433 -1.63 -19.43 -12.22
CA LEU A 433 -2.33 -20.72 -12.33
C LEU A 433 -2.92 -21.17 -11.00
N THR A 434 -2.23 -20.95 -9.87
CA THR A 434 -2.78 -21.32 -8.55
C THR A 434 -4.05 -20.53 -8.20
N LEU A 435 -4.07 -19.22 -8.44
CA LEU A 435 -5.25 -18.38 -8.19
C LEU A 435 -6.41 -18.73 -9.13
N GLN A 436 -6.11 -18.92 -10.42
CA GLN A 436 -7.11 -19.35 -11.42
C GLN A 436 -7.71 -20.71 -11.05
N SER A 437 -6.88 -21.66 -10.62
CA SER A 437 -7.30 -22.99 -10.18
C SER A 437 -8.15 -22.92 -8.92
N SER A 438 -7.75 -22.13 -7.92
CA SER A 438 -8.53 -21.91 -6.70
C SER A 438 -9.90 -21.31 -6.99
N LEU A 439 -9.97 -20.34 -7.89
CA LEU A 439 -11.23 -19.71 -8.30
C LEU A 439 -12.14 -20.69 -9.04
N LEU A 440 -11.61 -21.44 -10.01
CA LEU A 440 -12.37 -22.45 -10.73
C LEU A 440 -12.86 -23.56 -9.79
N ALA A 441 -12.00 -24.09 -8.92
CA ALA A 441 -12.38 -25.07 -7.91
C ALA A 441 -13.55 -24.56 -7.05
N TYR A 442 -13.49 -23.30 -6.61
CA TYR A 442 -14.60 -22.66 -5.90
C TYR A 442 -15.88 -22.58 -6.75
N MET A 443 -15.77 -22.24 -8.04
CA MET A 443 -16.93 -22.21 -8.96
C MET A 443 -17.59 -23.58 -9.13
N PHE A 444 -16.82 -24.67 -9.24
CA PHE A 444 -17.38 -26.02 -9.31
C PHE A 444 -18.02 -26.44 -7.97
N LYS A 445 -17.35 -26.11 -6.87
CA LYS A 445 -17.83 -26.35 -5.50
C LYS A 445 -19.19 -25.72 -5.21
N ILE A 446 -19.46 -24.50 -5.69
CA ILE A 446 -20.76 -23.85 -5.48
C ILE A 446 -21.89 -24.49 -6.30
N VAL A 447 -21.58 -25.13 -7.42
CA VAL A 447 -22.57 -25.88 -8.22
C VAL A 447 -22.90 -27.21 -7.54
N GLU A 448 -21.88 -27.94 -7.05
CA GLU A 448 -22.07 -29.25 -6.43
C GLU A 448 -22.84 -29.16 -5.10
N ASN A 449 -22.49 -28.18 -4.25
CA ASN A 449 -23.05 -28.02 -2.91
C ASN A 449 -24.43 -27.32 -2.85
N ASP A 450 -25.20 -27.31 -3.95
CA ASP A 450 -26.55 -26.73 -4.02
C ASP A 450 -26.64 -25.24 -3.60
N ILE A 451 -25.55 -24.46 -3.73
CA ILE A 451 -25.59 -23.01 -3.48
C ILE A 451 -26.41 -22.31 -4.58
N ILE A 452 -26.34 -22.85 -5.81
CA ILE A 452 -27.19 -22.46 -6.93
C ILE A 452 -28.38 -23.42 -7.02
N THR A 453 -29.54 -22.96 -6.55
CA THR A 453 -30.77 -23.76 -6.51
C THR A 453 -31.65 -23.55 -7.75
N VAL A 454 -31.47 -22.44 -8.45
CA VAL A 454 -32.23 -22.11 -9.67
C VAL A 454 -31.54 -22.76 -10.88
N PRO A 455 -32.28 -23.29 -11.87
CA PRO A 455 -31.68 -23.86 -13.07
C PRO A 455 -30.90 -22.80 -13.86
N LEU A 456 -29.64 -23.13 -14.20
CA LEU A 456 -28.75 -22.28 -15.00
C LEU A 456 -29.13 -22.24 -16.49
N GLY A 457 -29.71 -23.32 -17.01
CA GLY A 457 -30.27 -23.38 -18.36
C GLY A 457 -31.79 -23.19 -18.41
N ASP A 458 -32.34 -23.07 -19.62
CA ASP A 458 -33.78 -23.14 -19.85
C ASP A 458 -34.27 -24.57 -19.65
N ALA A 459 -34.46 -24.99 -18.39
CA ALA A 459 -35.03 -26.29 -18.07
C ALA A 459 -36.55 -26.26 -18.32
N PRO A 460 -37.13 -27.26 -19.01
CA PRO A 460 -38.58 -27.39 -19.13
C PRO A 460 -39.19 -27.55 -17.73
N GLU A 461 -40.30 -26.85 -17.47
CA GLU A 461 -40.98 -26.65 -16.17
C GLU A 461 -41.46 -27.94 -15.43
N SER A 462 -41.01 -29.14 -15.83
CA SER A 462 -41.57 -30.42 -15.38
C SER A 462 -40.60 -31.39 -14.68
N THR A 463 -39.35 -31.00 -14.36
CA THR A 463 -38.42 -31.93 -13.68
C THR A 463 -38.32 -31.67 -12.18
N THR A 464 -38.98 -32.53 -11.40
CA THR A 464 -38.88 -32.68 -9.93
C THR A 464 -37.56 -33.37 -9.50
N VAL A 465 -36.45 -33.05 -10.16
CA VAL A 465 -35.12 -33.59 -9.84
C VAL A 465 -34.39 -32.61 -8.92
N GLN A 466 -33.62 -33.11 -7.95
CA GLN A 466 -32.73 -32.32 -7.10
C GLN A 466 -31.92 -31.32 -7.94
N SER A 467 -32.00 -30.03 -7.59
CA SER A 467 -31.44 -28.88 -8.33
C SER A 467 -29.96 -29.04 -8.67
N SER A 468 -29.13 -29.56 -7.76
CA SER A 468 -27.69 -29.76 -7.98
C SER A 468 -27.40 -30.68 -9.18
N LYS A 469 -28.11 -31.80 -9.31
CA LYS A 469 -27.88 -32.72 -10.43
C LYS A 469 -28.20 -32.10 -11.78
N VAL A 470 -29.20 -31.23 -11.86
CA VAL A 470 -29.58 -30.52 -13.09
C VAL A 470 -28.51 -29.50 -13.46
N ASN A 471 -28.03 -28.72 -12.50
CA ASN A 471 -27.01 -27.70 -12.74
C ASN A 471 -25.64 -28.32 -13.06
N VAL A 472 -25.23 -29.39 -12.38
CA VAL A 472 -24.00 -30.14 -12.73
C VAL A 472 -24.08 -30.68 -14.15
N GLN A 473 -25.20 -31.30 -14.54
CA GLN A 473 -25.39 -31.81 -15.91
C GLN A 473 -25.34 -30.70 -16.95
N TYR A 474 -25.97 -29.56 -16.68
CA TYR A 474 -25.96 -28.42 -17.59
C TYR A 474 -24.54 -27.86 -17.78
N VAL A 475 -23.81 -27.62 -16.67
CA VAL A 475 -22.42 -27.15 -16.73
C VAL A 475 -21.53 -28.13 -17.48
N HIS A 476 -21.69 -29.44 -17.23
CA HIS A 476 -20.96 -30.50 -17.94
C HIS A 476 -21.19 -30.44 -19.46
N GLN A 477 -22.46 -30.36 -19.87
CA GLN A 477 -22.83 -30.28 -21.28
C GLN A 477 -22.30 -29.00 -21.94
N SER A 478 -22.46 -27.84 -21.29
CA SER A 478 -21.99 -26.56 -21.82
C SER A 478 -20.47 -26.51 -21.94
N LEU A 479 -19.73 -27.01 -20.94
CA LEU A 479 -18.26 -27.07 -21.01
C LEU A 479 -17.79 -28.05 -22.07
N SER A 480 -18.44 -29.20 -22.22
CA SER A 480 -18.09 -30.16 -23.27
C SER A 480 -18.27 -29.55 -24.67
N GLN A 481 -19.32 -28.77 -24.90
CA GLN A 481 -19.55 -28.05 -26.15
C GLN A 481 -18.49 -26.96 -26.37
N LEU A 482 -18.20 -26.16 -25.34
CA LEU A 482 -17.19 -25.10 -25.40
C LEU A 482 -15.80 -25.66 -25.72
N LEU A 483 -15.33 -26.66 -24.97
CA LEU A 483 -14.01 -27.24 -25.17
C LEU A 483 -13.88 -27.94 -26.52
N LYS A 484 -14.95 -28.59 -27.01
CA LYS A 484 -14.94 -29.20 -28.35
C LYS A 484 -14.87 -28.17 -29.47
N GLN A 485 -15.50 -27.02 -29.28
CA GLN A 485 -15.46 -25.91 -30.22
C GLN A 485 -14.07 -25.25 -30.26
N VAL A 486 -13.46 -25.01 -29.10
CA VAL A 486 -12.17 -24.32 -28.99
C VAL A 486 -11.01 -25.26 -29.34
N PHE A 487 -11.07 -26.53 -28.94
CA PHE A 487 -10.03 -27.54 -29.14
C PHE A 487 -10.56 -28.76 -29.90
N PRO A 488 -10.84 -28.64 -31.21
CA PRO A 488 -11.46 -29.72 -31.99
C PRO A 488 -10.59 -30.96 -32.14
N HIS A 489 -9.29 -30.84 -31.86
CA HIS A 489 -8.31 -31.93 -31.90
C HIS A 489 -8.41 -32.88 -30.69
N LEU A 490 -9.06 -32.46 -29.59
CA LEU A 490 -9.24 -33.30 -28.41
C LEU A 490 -10.33 -34.35 -28.65
N GLN A 491 -10.07 -35.57 -28.18
CA GLN A 491 -11.04 -36.66 -28.20
C GLN A 491 -12.15 -36.41 -27.18
N ASP A 492 -13.37 -36.89 -27.47
CA ASP A 492 -14.52 -36.70 -26.57
C ASP A 492 -14.30 -37.37 -25.20
N THR A 493 -13.53 -38.45 -25.17
CA THR A 493 -13.09 -39.12 -23.93
C THR A 493 -12.16 -38.24 -23.10
N GLN A 494 -11.21 -37.54 -23.72
CA GLN A 494 -10.29 -36.63 -23.02
C GLN A 494 -11.05 -35.44 -22.41
N ILE A 495 -11.96 -34.83 -23.18
CA ILE A 495 -12.80 -33.72 -22.70
C ILE A 495 -13.67 -34.19 -21.52
N ARG A 496 -14.28 -35.37 -21.61
CA ARG A 496 -15.09 -35.92 -20.53
C ARG A 496 -14.29 -36.17 -19.25
N VAL A 497 -13.13 -36.83 -19.35
CA VAL A 497 -12.26 -37.12 -18.20
C VAL A 497 -11.79 -35.81 -17.55
N PHE A 498 -11.46 -34.81 -18.36
CA PHE A 498 -11.09 -33.50 -17.85
C PHE A 498 -12.23 -32.86 -17.03
N ILE A 499 -13.44 -32.78 -17.59
CA ILE A 499 -14.60 -32.19 -16.90
C ILE A 499 -14.96 -32.98 -15.63
N ASP A 500 -14.96 -34.32 -15.68
CA ASP A 500 -15.24 -35.17 -14.52
C ASP A 500 -14.21 -34.92 -13.39
N GLY A 501 -12.93 -34.70 -13.74
CA GLY A 501 -11.89 -34.34 -12.77
C GLY A 501 -12.06 -32.96 -12.14
N LEU A 502 -12.61 -31.97 -12.87
CA LEU A 502 -12.89 -30.64 -12.31
C LEU A 502 -13.91 -30.68 -11.16
N PHE A 503 -14.92 -31.55 -11.25
CA PHE A 503 -15.85 -31.78 -10.14
C PHE A 503 -15.25 -32.67 -9.05
N SER A 504 -14.39 -33.62 -9.39
CA SER A 504 -13.83 -34.57 -8.41
C SER A 504 -12.76 -33.95 -7.50
N PHE A 505 -12.02 -32.96 -7.99
CA PHE A 505 -10.92 -32.31 -7.26
C PHE A 505 -11.27 -30.92 -6.72
N ASP A 506 -12.53 -30.47 -6.80
CA ASP A 506 -12.98 -29.13 -6.42
C ASP A 506 -12.70 -28.78 -4.93
N GLN A 507 -12.52 -29.77 -4.06
CA GLN A 507 -12.16 -29.61 -2.64
C GLN A 507 -10.64 -29.53 -2.37
N ASP A 508 -9.80 -29.98 -3.30
CA ASP A 508 -8.35 -29.99 -3.18
C ASP A 508 -7.72 -29.14 -4.28
N VAL A 509 -7.39 -27.90 -3.94
CA VAL A 509 -6.83 -26.92 -4.89
C VAL A 509 -5.51 -27.40 -5.49
N ALA A 510 -4.70 -28.17 -4.76
CA ALA A 510 -3.44 -28.67 -5.28
C ALA A 510 -3.68 -29.74 -6.37
N ALA A 511 -4.55 -30.71 -6.08
CA ALA A 511 -4.93 -31.74 -7.05
C ALA A 511 -5.69 -31.15 -8.24
N PHE A 512 -6.57 -30.17 -8.01
CA PHE A 512 -7.28 -29.46 -9.08
C PHE A 512 -6.31 -28.73 -10.01
N ARG A 513 -5.33 -28.04 -9.43
CA ARG A 513 -4.29 -27.32 -10.19
C ARG A 513 -3.45 -28.28 -11.03
N GLU A 514 -3.05 -29.42 -10.48
CA GLU A 514 -2.32 -30.45 -11.23
C GLU A 514 -3.16 -30.98 -12.40
N HIS A 515 -4.44 -31.29 -12.15
CA HIS A 515 -5.35 -31.75 -13.20
C HIS A 515 -5.56 -30.72 -14.33
N VAL A 516 -5.68 -29.43 -13.97
CA VAL A 516 -5.71 -28.34 -14.94
C VAL A 516 -4.38 -28.23 -15.70
N ARG A 517 -3.24 -28.34 -15.01
CA ARG A 517 -1.92 -28.28 -15.63
C ARG A 517 -1.75 -29.41 -16.65
N ASP A 518 -2.14 -30.63 -16.32
CA ASP A 518 -2.07 -31.78 -17.23
C ASP A 518 -2.90 -31.54 -18.49
N PHE A 519 -4.08 -30.93 -18.35
CA PHE A 519 -4.88 -30.51 -19.49
C PHE A 519 -4.18 -29.43 -20.33
N LEU A 520 -3.56 -28.43 -19.69
CA LEU A 520 -2.77 -27.40 -20.38
C LEU A 520 -1.56 -27.97 -21.12
N VAL A 521 -0.91 -29.00 -20.57
CA VAL A 521 0.17 -29.74 -21.25
C VAL A 521 -0.38 -30.46 -22.48
N GLN A 522 -1.51 -31.17 -22.36
CA GLN A 522 -2.12 -31.89 -23.48
C GLN A 522 -2.47 -30.97 -24.66
N ILE A 523 -3.02 -29.77 -24.40
CA ILE A 523 -3.33 -28.81 -25.47
C ILE A 523 -2.08 -28.18 -26.09
N ARG A 524 -1.00 -28.00 -25.32
CA ARG A 524 0.26 -27.35 -25.76
C ARG A 524 1.22 -28.30 -26.45
N GLU A 525 1.27 -29.56 -26.04
CA GLU A 525 2.13 -30.58 -26.65
C GLU A 525 1.77 -30.78 -28.12
N VAL A 526 0.48 -30.73 -28.45
CA VAL A 526 -0.02 -30.78 -29.84
C VAL A 526 0.46 -29.58 -30.67
N ALA A 527 0.69 -28.44 -30.02
CA ALA A 527 1.15 -27.21 -30.66
C ALA A 527 2.70 -27.05 -30.66
N GLY A 528 3.44 -27.94 -29.98
CA GLY A 528 4.91 -27.94 -29.95
C GLY A 528 5.53 -26.84 -29.08
N GLU A 529 4.92 -26.51 -27.95
CA GLU A 529 5.19 -25.28 -27.19
C GLU A 529 5.97 -25.51 -25.91
N ASP A 530 6.64 -24.46 -25.41
CA ASP A 530 7.34 -24.51 -24.13
C ASP A 530 6.34 -24.66 -22.96
N LEU A 531 6.72 -25.47 -21.98
CA LEU A 531 5.95 -25.82 -20.80
C LEU A 531 6.58 -25.29 -19.51
N SER A 532 7.75 -24.65 -19.61
CA SER A 532 8.56 -24.20 -18.46
C SER A 532 7.83 -23.19 -17.57
N ASP A 533 6.93 -22.39 -18.14
CA ASP A 533 6.13 -21.37 -17.50
C ASP A 533 5.06 -21.94 -16.54
N LEU A 534 4.57 -23.15 -16.78
CA LEU A 534 3.55 -23.81 -15.94
C LEU A 534 4.06 -24.21 -14.53
N TYR A 535 5.38 -24.24 -14.33
CA TYR A 535 6.06 -24.66 -13.10
C TYR A 535 6.72 -23.50 -12.34
N LEU A 536 6.55 -22.25 -12.80
CA LEU A 536 7.20 -21.08 -12.21
C LEU A 536 6.80 -20.88 -10.73
N GLU A 537 5.52 -20.97 -10.40
CA GLU A 537 5.03 -20.78 -9.02
C GLU A 537 5.60 -21.82 -8.05
N GLU A 538 5.75 -23.09 -8.47
CA GLU A 538 6.34 -24.14 -7.63
C GLU A 538 7.82 -23.87 -7.37
N ARG A 539 8.54 -23.45 -8.40
CA ARG A 539 9.95 -23.07 -8.28
C ARG A 539 10.13 -21.83 -7.39
N GLU A 540 9.25 -20.84 -7.51
CA GLU A 540 9.22 -19.66 -6.62
C GLU A 540 8.96 -20.07 -5.16
N ALA A 541 7.99 -20.95 -4.92
CA ALA A 541 7.66 -21.46 -3.59
C ALA A 541 8.81 -22.27 -2.96
N GLU A 542 9.47 -23.15 -3.73
CA GLU A 542 10.65 -23.90 -3.28
C GLU A 542 11.81 -22.97 -2.91
N ILE A 543 12.08 -21.96 -3.74
CA ILE A 543 13.12 -20.96 -3.47
C ILE A 543 12.77 -20.18 -2.20
N ALA A 544 11.52 -19.73 -2.04
CA ALA A 544 11.07 -19.01 -0.86
C ALA A 544 11.19 -19.86 0.41
N GLN A 545 10.80 -21.14 0.36
CA GLN A 545 10.93 -22.06 1.48
C GLN A 545 12.40 -22.32 1.84
N ALA A 546 13.27 -22.48 0.85
CA ALA A 546 14.70 -22.65 1.06
C ALA A 546 15.33 -21.39 1.68
N GLN A 547 14.92 -20.20 1.23
CA GLN A 547 15.35 -18.91 1.80
C GLN A 547 14.87 -18.75 3.24
N ALA A 548 13.61 -19.07 3.54
CA ALA A 548 13.06 -19.02 4.90
C ALA A 548 13.76 -20.02 5.84
N ALA A 549 14.03 -21.24 5.36
CA ALA A 549 14.78 -22.24 6.13
C ALA A 549 16.23 -21.79 6.39
N LYS A 550 16.88 -21.15 5.40
CA LYS A 550 18.20 -20.55 5.56
C LYS A 550 18.17 -19.43 6.60
N LEU A 551 17.18 -18.53 6.54
CA LEU A 551 17.03 -17.44 7.49
C LEU A 551 16.80 -17.95 8.92
N ARG A 552 15.95 -18.97 9.12
CA ARG A 552 15.76 -19.62 10.43
C ARG A 552 17.05 -20.18 10.99
N ARG A 553 17.87 -20.86 10.18
CA ARG A 553 19.18 -21.36 10.61
C ARG A 553 20.12 -20.22 10.99
N GLN A 554 20.10 -19.11 10.25
CA GLN A 554 20.89 -17.92 10.55
C GLN A 554 20.42 -17.25 11.85
N ALA A 555 19.12 -17.19 12.12
CA ALA A 555 18.55 -16.65 13.35
C ALA A 555 18.97 -17.44 14.60
N CYS A 556 19.20 -18.76 14.48
CA CYS A 556 19.70 -19.58 15.60
C CYS A 556 21.14 -19.27 16.00
N VAL A 557 21.91 -18.54 15.18
CA VAL A 557 23.30 -18.19 15.47
C VAL A 557 23.41 -16.71 15.79
N PRO A 558 23.67 -16.33 17.06
CA PRO A 558 23.80 -14.94 17.46
C PRO A 558 24.88 -14.21 16.65
N GLY A 559 24.53 -13.06 16.07
CA GLY A 559 25.45 -12.19 15.32
C GLY A 559 25.48 -12.41 13.80
N ILE A 560 24.74 -13.39 13.25
CA ILE A 560 24.59 -13.51 11.79
C ILE A 560 23.59 -12.50 11.25
N LEU A 561 22.48 -12.28 11.97
CA LEU A 561 21.49 -11.26 11.61
C LEU A 561 21.83 -9.95 12.29
N GLY A 562 21.76 -8.85 11.54
CA GLY A 562 21.94 -7.51 12.08
C GLY A 562 20.82 -7.16 13.08
N PRO A 563 21.05 -6.25 14.06
CA PRO A 563 20.03 -5.86 15.05
C PRO A 563 18.76 -5.27 14.43
N HIS A 564 18.85 -4.76 13.20
CA HIS A 564 17.72 -4.24 12.42
C HIS A 564 16.98 -5.33 11.64
N GLU A 565 17.58 -6.50 11.43
CA GLU A 565 17.01 -7.64 10.71
C GLU A 565 16.30 -8.62 11.66
N VAL A 566 16.69 -8.64 12.95
CA VAL A 566 16.09 -9.50 13.97
C VAL A 566 14.60 -9.18 14.20
N ASP A 567 14.19 -7.91 14.11
CA ASP A 567 12.77 -7.50 14.24
C ASP A 567 11.90 -7.96 13.05
N MET A 568 12.48 -8.44 11.94
CA MET A 568 11.70 -9.03 10.83
C MET A 568 11.46 -10.53 11.02
N CYS A 569 11.99 -11.13 12.08
CA CYS A 569 11.81 -12.55 12.42
C CYS A 569 10.77 -12.78 13.53
N ASP A 570 10.32 -11.72 14.20
CA ASP A 570 9.23 -11.70 15.18
C ASP A 570 7.98 -11.07 14.53
#